data_AF-A0A7S4T8V4-F1
#
_entry.id   AF-A0A7S4T8V4-F1
#
_cell.length_a   1.000
_cell.length_b   1.000
_cell.length_c   1.000
_cell.angle_alpha   90.00
_cell.angle_beta   90.00
_cell.angle_gamma   90.00
#
_symmetry.space_group_name_H-M   'P 1'
#
loop_
_entity.id
_entity.type
_entity.pdbx_description
1 polymer ?
#
loop_
_entity_poly.entity_id
_entity_poly.type
_entity_poly.pdbx_seq_one_letter_code
_entity_poly.pdbx_strand_id
1 'polypeptide(L)'
;MTGGSALPPNSPVVGLLFGYQEGLVVSILDAEEMEPFLPHETDSARAAHLETIRTKITLHQKVFPRHEVIGWYRVATTASTEEEEEDGEVLPTAEDLRMNGNEMREYNESPLFVLMNGCPT
;
A
#
# COMPACT_ATOMS: atom_id res chain seq x y z
N MET A 1 -5.49 -6.68 23.36
CA MET A 1 -4.92 -5.51 22.69
C MET A 1 -3.45 -5.82 22.43
N THR A 2 -3.17 -6.52 21.33
CA THR A 2 -1.81 -6.74 20.84
C THR A 2 -1.39 -5.45 20.15
N GLY A 3 -0.46 -4.73 20.76
CA GLY A 3 0.13 -3.53 20.18
C GLY A 3 0.84 -3.88 18.89
N GLY A 4 0.62 -3.09 17.84
CA GLY A 4 1.38 -3.18 16.60
C GLY A 4 2.86 -3.12 16.95
N SER A 5 3.62 -4.11 16.50
CA SER A 5 5.07 -4.09 16.63
C SER A 5 5.55 -2.86 15.87
N ALA A 6 6.30 -1.98 16.53
CA ALA A 6 6.93 -0.87 15.83
C ALA A 6 7.77 -1.44 14.69
N LEU A 7 7.42 -1.07 13.46
CA LEU A 7 8.23 -1.42 12.30
C LEU A 7 9.62 -0.77 12.46
N PRO A 8 10.68 -1.40 11.95
CA PRO A 8 11.99 -0.78 11.86
C PRO A 8 11.88 0.65 11.27
N PRO A 9 12.73 1.61 11.71
CA PRO A 9 12.70 2.99 11.22
C PRO A 9 12.85 3.13 9.70
N ASN A 10 13.38 2.10 9.04
CA ASN A 10 13.62 2.07 7.59
C ASN A 10 12.58 1.23 6.84
N SER A 11 11.52 0.78 7.50
CA SER A 11 10.44 0.05 6.81
C SER A 11 9.71 0.98 5.84
N PRO A 12 9.43 0.52 4.61
CA PRO A 12 8.68 1.32 3.66
C PRO A 12 7.29 1.61 4.20
N VAL A 13 6.84 2.86 4.05
CA VAL A 13 5.46 3.24 4.35
C VAL A 13 4.60 2.83 3.15
N VAL A 14 3.54 2.09 3.41
CA VAL A 14 2.58 1.65 2.39
C VAL A 14 1.16 1.96 2.85
N GLY A 15 0.23 2.13 1.91
CA GLY A 15 -1.17 2.36 2.26
C GLY A 15 -2.15 2.15 1.11
N LEU A 16 -3.42 2.05 1.47
CA LEU A 16 -4.55 1.91 0.57
C LEU A 16 -4.95 3.27 0.01
N LEU A 17 -5.37 3.29 -1.26
CA LEU A 17 -5.96 4.45 -1.91
C LEU A 17 -7.45 4.24 -2.07
N PHE A 18 -8.23 5.20 -1.58
CA PHE A 18 -9.68 5.22 -1.68
C PHE A 18 -10.14 6.28 -2.68
N GLY A 19 -11.15 5.93 -3.47
CA GLY A 19 -11.63 6.79 -4.53
C GLY A 19 -12.74 6.17 -5.35
N TYR A 20 -12.85 6.60 -6.60
CA TYR A 20 -13.75 6.02 -7.59
C TYR A 20 -13.13 6.11 -8.99
N GLN A 21 -13.65 5.28 -9.89
CA GLN A 21 -13.27 5.28 -11.30
C GLN A 21 -14.49 5.56 -12.18
N GLU A 22 -14.37 6.56 -13.05
CA GLU A 22 -15.38 6.91 -14.05
C GLU A 22 -14.74 6.81 -15.45
N GLY A 23 -14.95 5.66 -16.09
CA GLY A 23 -14.30 5.34 -17.37
C GLY A 23 -12.78 5.23 -17.22
N LEU A 24 -12.05 6.15 -17.86
CA LEU A 24 -10.58 6.20 -17.82
C LEU A 24 -10.03 7.15 -16.75
N VAL A 25 -10.91 7.82 -15.99
CA VAL A 25 -10.52 8.77 -14.96
C VAL A 25 -10.59 8.09 -13.60
N VAL A 26 -9.46 8.04 -12.91
CA VAL A 26 -9.35 7.59 -11.52
C VAL A 26 -9.22 8.81 -10.62
N SER A 27 -10.11 8.93 -9.64
CA SER A 27 -10.07 10.00 -8.64
C SER A 27 -9.66 9.43 -7.29
N ILE A 28 -8.48 9.81 -6.80
CA ILE A 28 -8.01 9.49 -5.44
C ILE A 28 -8.57 10.56 -4.50
N LEU A 29 -9.28 10.16 -3.45
CA LEU A 29 -9.94 11.06 -2.51
C LEU A 29 -9.36 10.97 -1.11
N ASP A 30 -8.94 9.77 -0.71
CA ASP A 30 -8.43 9.52 0.62
C ASP A 30 -7.42 8.36 0.62
N ALA A 31 -6.68 8.21 1.71
CA ALA A 31 -5.67 7.20 1.88
C ALA A 31 -5.58 6.70 3.32
N GLU A 32 -5.35 5.41 3.51
CA GLU A 32 -5.16 4.80 4.82
C GLU A 32 -3.86 4.01 4.84
N GLU A 33 -2.99 4.27 5.81
CA GLU A 33 -1.75 3.51 5.98
C GLU A 33 -2.06 2.02 6.23
N MET A 34 -1.20 1.12 5.74
CA MET A 34 -1.28 -0.31 6.00
C MET A 34 0.07 -0.81 6.49
N GLU A 35 0.07 -1.91 7.23
CA GLU A 35 1.33 -2.58 7.55
C GLU A 35 1.90 -3.20 6.26
N PRO A 36 3.22 -3.18 6.03
CA PRO A 36 3.79 -3.84 4.87
C PRO A 36 3.71 -5.36 5.02
N PHE A 37 3.45 -6.06 3.92
CA PHE A 37 3.55 -7.52 3.88
C PHE A 37 5.01 -7.93 4.08
N LEU A 38 5.31 -8.69 5.12
CA LEU A 38 6.67 -9.18 5.36
C LEU A 38 6.87 -10.52 4.64
N PRO A 39 7.92 -10.69 3.81
CA PRO A 39 8.12 -11.86 2.92
C PRO A 39 8.36 -13.20 3.64
N HIS A 40 8.42 -13.21 4.98
CA HIS A 40 8.62 -14.41 5.82
C HIS A 40 7.49 -14.67 6.81
N GLU A 41 6.32 -14.07 6.59
CA GLU A 41 5.17 -14.30 7.45
C GLU A 41 4.58 -15.71 7.29
N THR A 42 4.24 -16.32 8.42
CA THR A 42 3.42 -17.54 8.43
C THR A 42 2.06 -17.28 7.79
N ASP A 43 1.41 -18.32 7.26
CA ASP A 43 0.05 -18.19 6.71
C ASP A 43 -0.95 -17.56 7.71
N SER A 44 -0.76 -17.82 9.00
CA SER A 44 -1.55 -17.23 10.08
C SER A 44 -1.34 -15.71 10.20
N ALA A 45 -0.11 -15.24 10.08
CA ALA A 45 0.21 -13.81 10.12
C ALA A 45 -0.36 -13.10 8.87
N ARG A 46 -0.22 -13.72 7.69
CA ARG A 46 -0.82 -13.21 6.46
C ARG A 46 -2.35 -13.10 6.55
N ALA A 47 -3.02 -14.10 7.13
CA ALA A 47 -4.47 -14.06 7.31
C ALA A 47 -4.91 -12.93 8.25
N ALA A 48 -4.20 -12.73 9.37
CA ALA A 48 -4.46 -11.64 10.32
C ALA A 48 -4.22 -10.26 9.68
N HIS A 49 -3.19 -10.15 8.84
CA HIS A 49 -2.89 -8.94 8.09
C HIS A 49 -4.02 -8.59 7.11
N LEU A 50 -4.50 -9.56 6.32
CA LEU A 50 -5.65 -9.36 5.42
C LEU A 50 -6.93 -9.01 6.18
N GLU A 51 -7.16 -9.57 7.37
CA GLU A 51 -8.29 -9.20 8.22
C GLU A 51 -8.20 -7.74 8.69
N THR A 52 -6.99 -7.29 9.02
CA THR A 52 -6.72 -5.89 9.39
C THR A 52 -7.05 -4.95 8.23
N ILE A 53 -6.59 -5.27 7.01
CA ILE A 53 -6.94 -4.51 5.80
C ILE A 53 -8.45 -4.46 5.59
N ARG A 54 -9.14 -5.61 5.62
CA ARG A 54 -10.60 -5.69 5.44
C ARG A 54 -11.35 -4.88 6.49
N THR A 55 -10.85 -4.86 7.72
CA THR A 55 -11.43 -4.06 8.81
C THR A 55 -11.30 -2.57 8.50
N LYS A 56 -10.12 -2.10 8.07
CA LYS A 56 -9.92 -0.69 7.67
C LYS A 56 -10.85 -0.29 6.53
N ILE A 57 -10.92 -1.10 5.47
CA ILE A 57 -11.84 -0.88 4.33
C ILE A 57 -13.28 -0.77 4.82
N THR A 58 -13.73 -1.72 5.65
CA THR A 58 -15.11 -1.74 6.17
C THR A 58 -15.42 -0.50 7.00
N LEU A 59 -14.48 -0.05 7.84
CA LEU A 59 -14.67 1.15 8.66
C LEU A 59 -14.72 2.41 7.79
N HIS A 60 -13.84 2.53 6.81
CA HIS A 60 -13.82 3.64 5.87
C HIS A 60 -15.15 3.76 5.11
N GLN A 61 -15.62 2.64 4.56
CA GLN A 61 -16.86 2.59 3.77
C GLN A 61 -18.12 2.86 4.58
N LYS A 62 -18.09 2.69 5.92
CA LYS A 62 -19.20 3.13 6.78
C LYS A 62 -19.35 4.66 6.81
N VAL A 63 -18.24 5.39 6.68
CA VAL A 63 -18.24 6.85 6.66
C VAL A 63 -18.43 7.37 5.23
N PHE A 64 -17.80 6.71 4.26
CA PHE A 64 -17.84 7.08 2.85
C PHE A 64 -18.30 5.91 1.96
N PRO A 65 -19.63 5.65 1.86
CA PRO A 65 -20.14 4.46 1.16
C PRO A 65 -19.86 4.38 -0.33
N ARG A 66 -19.45 5.50 -0.95
CA ARG A 66 -19.11 5.58 -2.37
C ARG A 66 -17.60 5.45 -2.64
N HIS A 67 -16.78 5.38 -1.60
CA HIS A 67 -15.34 5.22 -1.75
C HIS A 67 -15.00 3.73 -1.87
N GLU A 68 -14.32 3.38 -2.95
CA GLU A 68 -13.82 2.05 -3.22
C GLU A 68 -12.29 2.04 -3.10
N VAL A 69 -11.72 0.87 -2.88
CA VAL A 69 -10.26 0.69 -2.99
C VAL A 69 -9.90 0.74 -4.47
N ILE A 70 -9.17 1.78 -4.87
CA ILE A 70 -8.74 1.99 -6.26
C ILE A 70 -7.30 1.58 -6.49
N GLY A 71 -6.55 1.35 -5.41
CA GLY A 71 -5.13 1.10 -5.50
C GLY A 71 -4.41 1.18 -4.16
N TRP A 72 -3.12 1.40 -4.23
CA TRP A 72 -2.23 1.51 -3.09
C TRP A 72 -1.01 2.37 -3.42
N TYR A 73 -0.29 2.78 -2.39
CA TYR A 73 0.93 3.56 -2.53
C TYR A 73 2.08 2.97 -1.70
N ARG A 74 3.31 3.29 -2.14
CA ARG A 74 4.53 3.13 -1.35
C ARG A 74 5.28 4.45 -1.31
N VAL A 75 5.75 4.83 -0.13
CA VAL A 75 6.71 5.92 0.04
C VAL A 75 8.11 5.31 0.04
N ALA A 76 8.92 5.70 -0.93
CA ALA A 76 10.34 5.40 -0.90
C ALA A 76 11.05 6.41 -0.01
N THR A 77 11.87 5.87 0.90
CA THR A 77 12.79 6.67 1.71
C THR A 77 14.22 6.34 1.27
N THR A 78 15.15 7.29 1.42
CA THR A 78 16.56 7.11 1.05
C THR A 78 17.23 5.93 1.75
N ALA A 79 16.70 5.47 2.89
CA ALA A 79 17.20 4.30 3.62
C ALA A 79 16.70 2.96 3.07
N SER A 80 15.70 2.95 2.19
CA SER A 80 15.12 1.73 1.60
C SER A 80 15.72 1.36 0.24
N THR A 81 16.66 2.16 -0.27
CA THR A 81 17.32 1.95 -1.56
C THR A 81 18.83 1.91 -1.34
N GLU A 82 19.35 0.75 -0.90
CA GLU A 82 20.81 0.49 -0.96
C GLU A 82 21.31 0.32 -2.41
N GLU A 83 20.39 0.30 -3.38
CA GLU A 83 20.64 0.37 -4.82
C GLU A 83 20.51 1.84 -5.28
N GLU A 84 21.48 2.67 -4.87
CA GLU A 84 21.64 4.02 -5.40
C GLU A 84 22.01 3.91 -6.90
N GLU A 85 21.02 4.00 -7.79
CA GLU A 85 21.27 4.48 -9.14
C GLU A 85 21.63 5.98 -9.05
N GLU A 86 22.75 6.38 -9.67
CA GLU A 86 23.43 7.68 -9.52
C GLU A 86 22.56 8.94 -9.77
N ASP A 87 21.30 8.81 -10.20
CA ASP A 87 20.40 9.90 -10.56
C ASP A 87 19.23 10.14 -9.58
N GLY A 88 19.15 9.42 -8.46
CA GLY A 88 18.12 9.66 -7.42
C GLY A 88 16.69 9.35 -7.86
N GLU A 89 16.53 8.59 -8.94
CA GLU A 89 15.23 8.13 -9.44
C GLU A 89 14.74 6.93 -8.62
N VAL A 90 13.52 7.04 -8.08
CA VAL A 90 12.91 5.95 -7.31
C VAL A 90 12.15 5.04 -8.26
N LEU A 91 12.54 3.76 -8.31
CA LEU A 91 11.91 2.77 -9.19
C LEU A 91 11.00 1.78 -8.44
N PRO A 92 9.99 1.21 -9.13
CA PRO A 92 9.25 0.05 -8.63
C PRO A 92 10.17 -1.17 -8.42
N THR A 93 9.98 -1.85 -7.30
CA THR A 93 10.68 -3.08 -6.93
C THR A 93 9.93 -4.32 -7.43
N ALA A 94 10.60 -5.48 -7.42
CA ALA A 94 9.94 -6.76 -7.69
C ALA A 94 8.81 -7.07 -6.69
N GLU A 95 8.93 -6.59 -5.44
CA GLU A 95 7.90 -6.71 -4.44
C GLU A 95 6.65 -5.87 -4.77
N ASP A 96 6.84 -4.65 -5.29
CA ASP A 96 5.73 -3.81 -5.74
C ASP A 96 4.92 -4.48 -6.86
N LEU A 97 5.62 -5.10 -7.82
CA LEU A 97 4.98 -5.84 -8.91
C LEU A 97 4.20 -7.05 -8.40
N ARG A 98 4.75 -7.78 -7.43
CA ARG A 98 4.06 -8.91 -6.78
C ARG A 98 2.79 -8.42 -6.08
N MET A 99 2.93 -7.38 -5.24
CA MET A 99 1.82 -6.84 -4.45
C MET A 99 0.70 -6.30 -5.31
N ASN A 100 1.06 -5.58 -6.39
CA ASN A 100 0.10 -5.07 -7.34
C ASN A 100 -0.58 -6.18 -8.17
N GLY A 101 0.18 -7.21 -8.54
CA GLY A 101 -0.28 -8.30 -9.41
C GLY A 101 -1.11 -9.37 -8.72
N ASN A 102 -0.95 -9.57 -7.41
CA ASN A 102 -1.61 -10.65 -6.67
C ASN A 102 -2.50 -10.10 -5.56
N GLU A 103 -1.90 -9.48 -4.54
CA GLU A 103 -2.59 -9.12 -3.29
C GLU A 103 -3.65 -8.03 -3.52
N MET A 104 -3.29 -6.94 -4.20
CA MET A 104 -4.20 -5.82 -4.42
C MET A 104 -5.33 -6.12 -5.40
N ARG A 105 -5.19 -7.19 -6.20
CA ARG A 105 -6.24 -7.65 -7.10
C ARG A 105 -7.44 -8.27 -6.39
N GLU A 106 -7.30 -8.60 -5.11
CA GLU A 106 -8.44 -9.00 -4.27
C GLU A 106 -9.45 -7.85 -4.10
N TYR A 107 -8.98 -6.60 -4.14
CA TYR A 107 -9.80 -5.42 -3.87
C TYR A 107 -10.18 -4.64 -5.13
N ASN A 108 -9.37 -4.72 -6.18
CA ASN A 108 -9.61 -4.02 -7.44
C ASN A 108 -9.03 -4.84 -8.61
N GLU A 109 -9.78 -5.09 -9.69
CA GLU A 109 -9.31 -5.91 -10.81
C GLU A 109 -8.06 -5.35 -11.51
N SER A 110 -7.87 -4.03 -11.46
CA SER A 110 -6.79 -3.26 -12.07
C SER A 110 -6.31 -2.16 -11.10
N PRO A 111 -5.61 -2.53 -10.02
CA PRO A 111 -5.22 -1.60 -8.96
C PRO A 111 -4.22 -0.56 -9.48
N LEU A 112 -4.44 0.70 -9.13
CA LEU A 112 -3.47 1.78 -9.32
C LEU A 112 -2.34 1.63 -8.30
N PHE A 113 -1.09 1.68 -8.77
CA PHE A 113 0.08 1.77 -7.89
C PHE A 113 0.70 3.17 -8.00
N VAL A 114 0.87 3.83 -6.85
CA VAL A 114 1.52 5.14 -6.75
C VAL A 114 2.82 5.02 -5.96
N LEU A 115 3.94 5.30 -6.61
CA LEU A 115 5.25 5.39 -5.98
C LEU A 115 5.55 6.84 -5.62
N MET A 116 5.69 7.12 -4.33
CA MET A 116 5.95 8.47 -3.82
C MET A 116 7.39 8.59 -3.35
N ASN A 117 8.05 9.69 -3.73
CA ASN A 117 9.36 10.04 -3.20
C ASN A 117 9.17 10.80 -1.87
N GLY A 118 9.62 10.19 -0.76
CA GLY A 118 9.55 10.78 0.58
C GLY A 118 10.63 11.83 0.86
N CYS A 119 11.60 12.00 -0.04
CA CYS A 119 12.64 13.01 0.05
C CYS A 119 12.39 14.09 -1.02
N PRO A 120 11.70 15.20 -0.68
CA PRO A 120 11.55 16.32 -1.61
C PRO A 120 12.93 16.93 -1.90
N THR A 121 13.23 17.14 -3.18
CA THR A 121 14.47 17.77 -3.66
C THR A 121 14.54 19.26 -3.32
#